data_AF-A0A937TK45-F1
#
_entry.id   AF-A0A937TK45-F1
#
_cell.length_a   1.000
_cell.length_b   1.000
_cell.length_c   1.000
_cell.angle_alpha   90.00
_cell.angle_beta   90.00
_cell.angle_gamma   90.00
#
_symmetry.space_group_name_H-M   'P 1'
#
loop_
_entity.id
_entity.type
_entity.pdbx_description
1 polymer ?
#
loop_
_entity_poly.entity_id
_entity_poly.type
_entity_poly.pdbx_seq_one_letter_code
_entity_poly.pdbx_strand_id
1 'polypeptide(L)' 'MEVVTGNKYKEGGSKMIKTVIRLKDDAVMVFDDRGEQMTVHQGQYDDVKEKIFKEAPPEAVFLHWLGSNAIPETVSREDW' A
#
# COMPACT_ATOMS: atom_id res chain seq x y z
N MET A 1 -0.46 25.68 -38.10
CA MET A 1 -0.45 24.30 -37.59
C MET A 1 -0.16 24.39 -36.10
N GLU A 2 -1.18 24.28 -35.26
CA GLU A 2 -1.02 24.27 -33.81
C GLU A 2 -0.39 22.93 -33.39
N VAL A 3 0.77 23.01 -32.77
CA VAL A 3 1.37 21.85 -32.12
C VAL A 3 0.70 21.76 -30.75
N VAL A 4 -0.39 20.98 -30.68
CA VAL A 4 -0.95 20.57 -29.40
C VAL A 4 0.14 19.75 -28.72
N THR A 5 0.84 20.36 -27.76
CA THR A 5 1.75 19.66 -26.87
C THR A 5 0.90 18.76 -25.99
N GLY A 6 0.62 17.56 -26.48
CA GLY A 6 -0.01 16.51 -25.71
C GLY A 6 0.78 16.32 -24.43
N ASN A 7 0.09 16.45 -23.29
CA ASN A 7 0.58 16.05 -21.99
C ASN A 7 1.10 14.62 -22.12
N LYS A 8 2.42 14.46 -22.04
CA LYS A 8 3.07 13.17 -21.88
C LYS A 8 2.80 12.71 -20.45
N TYR A 9 1.62 12.18 -20.19
CA TYR A 9 1.44 11.26 -19.07
C TYR A 9 2.31 10.06 -19.40
N LYS A 10 3.52 10.04 -18.84
CA LYS A 10 4.43 8.90 -18.96
C LYS A 10 3.69 7.68 -18.42
N GLU A 11 3.69 6.58 -19.16
CA GLU A 11 3.23 5.26 -18.70
C GLU A 11 4.10 4.76 -17.54
N GLY A 12 3.84 5.31 -16.37
CA GLY A 12 4.47 5.00 -15.10
C GLY A 12 3.55 5.56 -14.03
N GLY A 13 2.40 4.91 -13.85
CA GLY A 13 1.48 5.26 -12.77
C GLY A 13 2.27 5.34 -11.46
N SER A 14 2.08 6.42 -10.71
CA SER A 14 2.63 6.52 -9.36
C SER A 14 2.32 5.23 -8.62
N LYS A 15 3.33 4.51 -8.14
CA LYS A 15 3.14 3.30 -7.33
C LYS A 15 2.45 3.71 -6.03
N MET A 16 1.13 3.71 -6.07
CA MET A 16 0.27 4.17 -4.99
C MET A 16 0.03 2.99 -4.06
N ILE A 17 0.24 3.19 -2.76
CA ILE A 17 -0.08 2.16 -1.76
C ILE A 17 -1.56 1.80 -1.90
N LYS A 18 -1.85 0.54 -2.22
CA LYS A 18 -3.21 0.05 -2.37
C LYS A 18 -3.63 -0.89 -1.26
N THR A 19 -2.72 -1.77 -0.87
CA THR A 19 -3.00 -2.82 0.11
C THR A 19 -1.86 -2.90 1.11
N VAL A 20 -2.20 -2.89 2.40
CA VAL A 20 -1.25 -2.99 3.50
C VAL A 20 -1.69 -4.16 4.39
N ILE A 21 -0.81 -5.13 4.59
CA ILE A 21 -1.10 -6.35 5.36
C ILE A 21 -0.12 -6.43 6.52
N ARG A 22 -0.63 -6.47 7.75
CA ARG A 22 0.16 -6.79 8.96
C ARG A 22 0.02 -8.29 9.26
N LEU A 23 1.15 -8.98 9.37
CA LEU A 23 1.24 -10.40 9.65
C LEU A 23 1.39 -10.65 11.16
N LYS A 24 1.21 -11.91 11.57
CA LYS A 24 1.27 -12.34 12.98
C LYS A 24 2.59 -12.00 13.69
N ASP A 25 3.69 -11.96 12.95
CA ASP A 25 5.03 -11.62 13.45
C ASP A 25 5.35 -10.12 13.34
N ASP A 26 4.31 -9.28 13.20
CA ASP A 26 4.40 -7.84 12.97
C ASP A 26 5.15 -7.43 11.69
N ALA A 27 5.42 -8.37 10.79
CA ALA A 27 5.88 -8.03 9.45
C ALA A 27 4.75 -7.37 8.64
N VAL A 28 5.11 -6.39 7.82
CA VAL A 28 4.18 -5.64 6.99
C VAL A 28 4.52 -5.85 5.52
N MET A 29 3.51 -6.28 4.75
CA MET A 29 3.56 -6.37 3.30
C MET A 29 2.74 -5.24 2.68
N VAL A 30 3.31 -4.57 1.68
CA VAL A 30 2.66 -3.45 0.98
C VAL A 30 2.67 -3.70 -0.51
N PHE A 31 1.51 -3.48 -1.12
CA PHE A 31 1.30 -3.63 -2.56
C PHE A 31 0.75 -2.35 -3.16
N ASP A 32 1.16 -2.06 -4.39
CA ASP A 32 0.61 -0.96 -5.18
C ASP A 32 -0.72 -1.33 -5.85
N ASP A 33 -1.29 -0.39 -6.59
CA ASP A 33 -2.54 -0.53 -7.33
C ASP A 33 -2.51 -1.58 -8.45
N ARG A 34 -1.31 -2.05 -8.83
CA ARG A 34 -1.09 -3.13 -9.79
C ARG A 34 -0.90 -4.49 -9.10
N GLY A 35 -0.91 -4.52 -7.77
CA GLY A 35 -0.57 -5.70 -6.99
C GLY A 35 0.93 -6.00 -6.96
N GLU A 36 1.80 -5.05 -7.33
CA GLU A 36 3.24 -5.21 -7.19
C GLU A 36 3.69 -4.87 -5.78
N GLN A 37 4.67 -5.61 -5.27
CA GLN A 37 5.25 -5.33 -3.95
C GLN A 37 6.01 -4.00 -3.92
N MET A 38 5.75 -3.21 -2.87
CA MET A 38 6.43 -1.95 -2.60
C MET A 38 7.47 -2.13 -1.49
N THR A 39 8.66 -2.61 -1.85
CA THR A 39 9.73 -2.98 -0.90
C THR A 39 10.13 -1.87 0.07
N VAL A 40 10.04 -0.60 -0.34
CA VAL A 40 10.39 0.56 0.49
C VAL A 40 9.41 0.83 1.64
N HIS A 41 8.26 0.16 1.66
CA HIS A 41 7.24 0.23 2.71
C HIS A 41 7.06 -1.09 3.47
N GLN A 42 7.87 -2.11 3.16
CA GLN A 42 7.83 -3.40 3.85
C GLN A 42 8.86 -3.43 4.98
N GLY A 43 8.55 -4.18 6.04
CA GLY A 43 9.41 -4.31 7.21
C GLY A 43 8.64 -4.67 8.46
N GLN A 44 9.25 -4.45 9.62
CA GLN A 44 8.54 -4.57 10.90
C GLN A 44 7.57 -3.39 11.08
N TYR A 45 6.40 -3.65 11.65
CA TYR A 45 5.32 -2.68 11.78
C TYR A 45 5.79 -1.35 12.36
N ASP A 46 6.54 -1.39 13.46
CA ASP A 46 7.03 -0.17 14.11
C ASP A 46 8.00 0.64 13.25
N ASP A 47 8.74 0.00 12.33
CA ASP A 47 9.69 0.68 11.44
C ASP A 47 8.98 1.38 10.27
N VAL A 48 7.81 0.87 9.84
CA VAL A 48 7.16 1.32 8.59
C VAL A 48 5.81 2.01 8.79
N LYS A 49 5.15 1.86 9.94
CA LYS A 49 3.78 2.37 10.16
C LYS A 49 3.64 3.85 9.88
N GLU A 50 4.57 4.68 10.36
CA GLU A 50 4.48 6.14 10.21
C GLU A 50 4.59 6.55 8.74
N LYS A 51 5.51 5.91 8.02
CA LYS A 51 5.71 6.15 6.59
C LYS A 51 4.47 5.73 5.80
N ILE A 52 3.90 4.58 6.09
CA ILE A 52 2.68 4.09 5.45
C ILE A 52 1.52 5.05 5.74
N PHE A 53 1.28 5.45 6.99
CA PHE A 53 0.20 6.39 7.30
C PHE A 53 0.40 7.77 6.68
N LYS A 54 1.63 8.17 6.38
CA LYS A 54 1.91 9.42 5.67
C LYS A 54 1.63 9.33 4.17
N GLU A 55 1.94 8.19 3.56
CA GLU A 55 1.94 8.03 2.10
C GLU A 55 0.71 7.27 1.56
N ALA A 56 0.01 6.53 2.41
CA ALA A 56 -1.17 5.76 2.02
C ALA A 56 -2.36 6.70 1.79
N PRO A 57 -2.98 6.65 0.60
CA PRO A 57 -4.14 7.46 0.31
C PRO A 57 -5.38 6.96 1.08
N PRO A 58 -6.47 7.75 1.16
CA PRO A 58 -7.68 7.36 1.89
C PRO A 58 -8.32 6.04 1.44
N GLU A 59 -8.14 5.67 0.17
CA GLU A 59 -8.67 4.45 -0.45
C GLU A 59 -7.78 3.21 -0.30
N ALA A 60 -6.68 3.32 0.45
CA ALA A 60 -5.82 2.19 0.79
C ALA A 60 -6.57 1.22 1.70
N VAL A 61 -6.39 -0.08 1.45
CA VAL A 61 -7.02 -1.16 2.23
C VAL A 61 -6.02 -1.68 3.25
N PHE A 62 -6.41 -1.64 4.51
CA PHE A 62 -5.62 -2.13 5.64
C PHE A 62 -6.14 -3.49 6.09
N LEU A 63 -5.23 -4.44 6.26
CA LEU A 63 -5.55 -5.83 6.57
C LEU A 63 -4.70 -6.33 7.74
N HIS A 64 -5.32 -7.14 8.58
CA HIS A 64 -4.67 -7.98 9.58
C HIS A 64 -4.72 -9.44 9.14
N TRP A 65 -3.55 -10.08 9.12
CA TRP A 65 -3.43 -11.52 8.90
C TRP A 65 -2.67 -12.16 10.06
N LEU A 66 -3.30 -12.11 11.24
CA LEU A 66 -2.67 -12.44 12.52
C LEU A 66 -2.91 -13.90 12.97
N GLY A 67 -3.77 -14.64 12.27
CA GLY A 67 -4.19 -16.00 12.63
C GLY A 67 -3.92 -17.03 11.54
N SER A 68 -4.35 -18.27 11.79
CA SER A 68 -4.33 -19.36 10.79
C SER A 68 -5.49 -19.29 9.79
N ASN A 69 -6.28 -18.21 9.81
CA ASN A 69 -7.39 -18.02 8.90
C ASN A 69 -6.87 -17.89 7.47
N ALA A 70 -7.52 -18.55 6.53
CA ALA A 70 -7.19 -18.45 5.10
C ALA A 70 -7.53 -17.08 4.51
N ILE A 71 -8.36 -16.28 5.21
CA ILE A 71 -8.86 -14.98 4.76
C ILE A 71 -8.35 -13.91 5.75
N PRO A 72 -7.59 -12.91 5.29
CA PRO A 72 -7.21 -11.74 6.09
C PRO A 72 -8.43 -10.88 6.46
N GLU A 73 -8.36 -10.21 7.59
CA GLU A 73 -9.40 -9.31 8.08
C GLU A 73 -9.13 -7.87 7.61
N THR A 74 -10.09 -7.24 6.92
CA THR A 74 -10.03 -5.81 6.59
C THR A 74 -10.35 -5.00 7.83
N VAL A 75 -9.47 -4.07 8.19
CA VAL A 75 -9.61 -3.18 9.34
C VAL A 75 -9.67 -1.71 8.91
N SER A 76 -10.12 -0.85 9.81
CA SER A 76 -10.03 0.60 9.60
C SER A 76 -8.57 1.05 9.63
N ARG A 77 -8.31 2.28 9.15
CA ARG A 77 -6.98 2.87 9.20
C ARG A 77 -6.55 3.12 10.65
N GLU A 78 -7.50 3.44 11.51
CA GLU A 78 -7.31 3.75 12.92
C GLU A 78 -7.03 2.51 13.77
N ASP A 79 -7.59 1.36 13.38
CA ASP A 79 -7.45 0.08 14.08
C ASP A 79 -6.25 -0.76 13.58
N TRP A 80 -5.51 -0.26 12.57
CA TRP A 80 -4.43 -1.02 11.91
C TRP A 80 -3.09 -1.05 12.65
#